data_AF-A0A8X6H2H8-F1
#
_entry.id   AF-A0A8X6H2H8-F1
#
_cell.length_a   1.000
_cell.length_b   1.000
_cell.length_c   1.000
_cell.angle_alpha   90.00
_cell.angle_beta   90.00
_cell.angle_gamma   90.00
#
_symmetry.space_group_name_H-M   'P 1'
#
loop_
_entity.id
_entity.type
_entity.pdbx_description
1 polymer ?
#
loop_
_entity_poly.entity_id
_entity_poly.type
_entity_poly.pdbx_seq_one_letter_code
_entity_poly.pdbx_strand_id
1 'polypeptide(L)'
;MQITAPLSRDRIEQSPPFAVTGLDFAGPIFVKNSKEKFYILLCTCAVTRALHLELVTSLTTEAFLLAFRRFISRRGLCTVIYSDNARTFKRAEIELRRLWTIINHPDVKEFCASKGVKWKYIIERDAR
;
A
#
# COMPACT_ATOMS: atom_id res chain seq x y z
N MET A 1 29.10 11.90 -17.89
CA MET A 1 28.84 10.86 -16.86
C MET A 1 27.40 11.03 -16.39
N GLN A 2 26.59 9.97 -16.41
CA GLN A 2 25.21 10.03 -15.95
C GLN A 2 25.19 9.93 -14.41
N ILE A 3 24.84 11.03 -13.76
CA ILE A 3 24.68 11.07 -12.30
C ILE A 3 23.39 10.31 -11.98
N THR A 4 23.53 9.13 -11.38
CA THR A 4 22.38 8.32 -10.97
C THR A 4 22.01 8.74 -9.55
N ALA A 5 20.74 9.09 -9.32
CA ALA A 5 20.27 9.45 -7.98
C ALA A 5 20.48 8.27 -7.01
N PRO A 6 20.95 8.51 -5.77
CA PRO A 6 21.13 7.44 -4.79
C PRO A 6 19.78 6.78 -4.48
N LEU A 7 19.77 5.45 -4.41
CA LEU A 7 18.58 4.70 -4.00
C LEU A 7 18.22 5.05 -2.56
N SER A 8 16.92 5.17 -2.27
CA SER A 8 16.45 5.44 -0.90
C SER A 8 16.87 4.32 0.04
N ARG A 9 17.19 4.64 1.30
CA ARG A 9 17.57 3.64 2.32
C ARG A 9 16.56 2.49 2.43
N ASP A 10 15.27 2.80 2.32
CA ASP A 10 14.17 1.82 2.27
C ASP A 10 14.27 0.77 1.14
N ARG A 11 15.16 0.95 0.15
CA ARG A 11 15.44 -0.04 -0.93
C ARG A 11 16.74 -0.81 -0.73
N ILE A 12 17.58 -0.41 0.23
CA ILE A 12 18.94 -0.94 0.44
C ILE A 12 19.03 -1.67 1.77
N GLU A 13 18.29 -1.20 2.79
CA GLU A 13 18.28 -1.82 4.11
C GLU A 13 17.61 -3.20 4.08
N GLN A 14 18.27 -4.19 4.69
CA GLN A 14 17.69 -5.52 4.87
C GLN A 14 16.41 -5.42 5.68
N SER A 15 15.31 -5.92 5.11
CA SER A 15 14.01 -5.94 5.74
C SER A 15 13.21 -7.14 5.22
N PRO A 16 12.18 -7.60 5.96
CA PRO A 16 11.32 -8.70 5.48
C PRO A 16 10.63 -8.36 4.16
N PRO A 17 10.27 -9.37 3.33
CA PRO A 17 9.43 -9.15 2.17
C PRO A 17 8.16 -8.36 2.51
N PHE A 18 7.78 -7.42 1.66
CA PHE A 18 6.65 -6.51 1.81
C PHE A 18 6.70 -5.55 3.03
N ALA A 19 7.79 -5.50 3.79
CA ALA A 19 7.97 -4.48 4.84
C ALA A 19 7.89 -3.07 4.24
N VAL A 20 8.58 -2.85 3.11
CA VAL A 20 8.46 -1.63 2.30
C VAL A 20 7.66 -1.96 1.04
N THR A 21 6.44 -1.43 0.97
CA THR A 21 5.48 -1.74 -0.10
C THR A 21 5.04 -0.49 -0.85
N GLY A 22 5.08 -0.52 -2.18
CA GLY A 22 4.42 0.45 -3.03
C GLY A 22 3.02 0.00 -3.44
N LEU A 23 2.06 0.90 -3.39
CA LEU A 23 0.65 0.68 -3.76
C LEU A 23 0.31 1.52 -4.99
N ASP A 24 -0.34 0.89 -5.95
CA ASP A 24 -0.83 1.55 -7.16
C ASP A 24 -2.09 0.83 -7.67
N PHE A 25 -2.90 1.51 -8.47
CA PHE A 25 -4.04 0.89 -9.14
C PHE A 25 -3.77 0.75 -10.64
N ALA A 26 -4.02 -0.45 -11.17
CA ALA A 26 -4.05 -0.71 -12.61
C ALA A 26 -5.48 -1.01 -13.06
N GLY A 27 -5.85 -0.54 -14.25
CA GLY A 27 -7.16 -0.81 -14.85
C GLY A 27 -7.74 0.39 -15.60
N PRO A 28 -9.02 0.33 -16.01
CA PRO A 28 -9.99 -0.71 -15.69
C PRO A 28 -9.78 -2.02 -16.47
N ILE A 29 -10.08 -3.14 -15.84
CA ILE A 29 -10.17 -4.46 -16.48
C ILE A 29 -11.60 -4.99 -16.43
N PHE A 30 -11.95 -5.87 -17.36
CA PHE A 30 -13.27 -6.49 -17.43
C PHE A 30 -13.16 -7.98 -17.08
N VAL A 31 -13.93 -8.40 -16.08
CA VAL A 31 -13.99 -9.80 -15.65
C VAL A 31 -15.05 -10.53 -16.47
N LYS A 32 -14.78 -11.79 -16.83
CA LYS A 32 -15.73 -12.63 -17.58
C LYS A 32 -17.08 -12.67 -16.84
N ASN A 33 -18.16 -12.49 -17.61
CA ASN A 33 -19.55 -12.45 -17.11
C ASN A 33 -19.90 -11.25 -16.22
N SER A 34 -19.09 -10.18 -16.21
CA SER A 34 -19.48 -8.90 -15.64
C SER A 34 -19.35 -7.79 -16.69
N LYS A 35 -20.30 -6.84 -16.68
CA LYS A 35 -20.23 -5.60 -17.46
C LYS A 35 -19.57 -4.46 -16.67
N GLU A 36 -19.22 -4.71 -15.41
CA GLU A 36 -18.64 -3.71 -14.51
C GLU A 36 -17.13 -3.59 -14.72
N LYS A 37 -16.61 -2.41 -14.37
CA LYS A 37 -15.18 -2.14 -14.37
C LYS A 37 -14.57 -2.62 -13.06
N PHE A 38 -13.54 -3.43 -13.16
CA PHE A 38 -12.71 -3.83 -12.02
C PHE A 38 -11.34 -3.17 -12.13
N TYR A 39 -10.62 -3.13 -11.03
CA TYR A 39 -9.26 -2.64 -10.99
C TYR A 39 -8.38 -3.66 -10.28
N ILE A 40 -7.08 -3.56 -10.47
CA ILE A 40 -6.07 -4.36 -9.78
C ILE A 40 -5.33 -3.42 -8.84
N LEU A 41 -5.37 -3.72 -7.55
CA LEU A 41 -4.44 -3.14 -6.60
C LEU A 41 -3.09 -3.84 -6.75
N LEU A 42 -2.07 -3.08 -7.12
CA LEU A 42 -0.68 -3.49 -7.25
C LEU A 42 0.03 -3.26 -5.91
N CYS A 43 0.45 -4.33 -5.25
CA CYS A 43 1.31 -4.27 -4.07
C CYS A 43 2.73 -4.70 -4.46
N THR A 44 3.63 -3.73 -4.58
CA THR A 44 5.02 -3.93 -5.03
C THR A 44 5.97 -3.97 -3.83
N CYS A 45 6.78 -5.01 -3.69
CA CYS A 45 7.79 -5.07 -2.64
C CYS A 45 9.07 -4.35 -3.07
N ALA A 46 9.51 -3.35 -2.31
CA ALA A 46 10.76 -2.65 -2.61
C ALA A 46 12.01 -3.51 -2.33
N VAL A 47 11.91 -4.45 -1.37
CA VAL A 47 13.00 -5.34 -0.93
C VAL A 47 13.30 -6.41 -1.97
N THR A 48 12.28 -7.16 -2.39
CA THR A 48 12.44 -8.34 -3.25
C THR A 48 12.01 -8.12 -4.69
N ARG A 49 11.40 -6.96 -5.00
CA ARG A 49 10.72 -6.68 -6.28
C ARG A 49 9.54 -7.60 -6.58
N ALA A 50 9.06 -8.36 -5.59
CA ALA A 50 7.86 -9.18 -5.74
C ALA A 50 6.60 -8.33 -5.96
N LEU A 51 5.67 -8.87 -6.74
CA LEU A 51 4.34 -8.30 -6.97
C LEU A 51 3.28 -9.16 -6.28
N HIS A 52 2.34 -8.50 -5.61
CA HIS A 52 1.09 -9.10 -5.17
C HIS A 52 -0.07 -8.31 -5.78
N LEU A 53 -1.02 -9.05 -6.36
CA LEU A 53 -2.14 -8.48 -7.12
C LEU A 53 -3.44 -8.80 -6.40
N GLU A 54 -4.26 -7.77 -6.17
CA GLU A 54 -5.59 -7.90 -5.59
C GLU A 54 -6.63 -7.35 -6.54
N LEU A 55 -7.64 -8.15 -6.88
CA LEU A 55 -8.79 -7.67 -7.64
C LEU A 55 -9.66 -6.78 -6.72
N VAL A 56 -10.03 -5.61 -7.20
CA VAL A 56 -10.96 -4.68 -6.54
C VAL A 56 -12.11 -4.32 -7.46
N THR A 57 -13.29 -4.16 -6.87
CA THR A 57 -14.54 -3.86 -7.58
C THR A 57 -14.66 -2.38 -7.95
N SER A 58 -13.90 -1.50 -7.30
CA SER A 58 -13.93 -0.05 -7.53
C SER A 58 -12.65 0.60 -7.00
N LEU A 59 -12.48 1.89 -7.31
CA LEU A 59 -11.42 2.72 -6.73
C LEU A 59 -11.84 3.39 -5.40
N THR A 60 -12.89 2.92 -4.73
CA THR A 60 -13.31 3.52 -3.46
C THR A 60 -12.43 3.08 -2.30
N THR A 61 -12.46 3.86 -1.22
CA THR A 61 -11.65 3.59 -0.01
C THR A 61 -12.02 2.25 0.62
N GLU A 62 -13.31 1.90 0.61
CA GLU A 62 -13.82 0.67 1.20
C GLU A 62 -13.33 -0.55 0.42
N ALA A 63 -13.40 -0.50 -0.91
CA ALA A 63 -12.89 -1.56 -1.78
C ALA A 63 -11.36 -1.74 -1.59
N PHE A 64 -10.64 -0.62 -1.49
CA PHE A 64 -9.22 -0.63 -1.17
C PHE A 64 -8.93 -1.28 0.19
N LEU A 65 -9.60 -0.85 1.27
CA LEU A 65 -9.34 -1.37 2.62
C LEU A 65 -9.60 -2.87 2.72
N LEU A 66 -10.64 -3.38 2.04
CA LEU A 66 -10.91 -4.82 1.97
C LEU A 66 -9.81 -5.58 1.23
N ALA A 67 -9.29 -5.04 0.13
CA ALA A 67 -8.15 -5.62 -0.59
C ALA A 67 -6.86 -5.55 0.21
N PHE A 68 -6.58 -4.40 0.82
CA PHE A 68 -5.40 -4.20 1.65
C PHE A 68 -5.40 -5.15 2.85
N ARG A 69 -6.58 -5.38 3.46
CA ARG A 69 -6.74 -6.40 4.52
C ARG A 69 -6.33 -7.80 4.05
N ARG A 70 -6.80 -8.24 2.87
CA ARG A 70 -6.43 -9.56 2.31
C ARG A 70 -4.93 -9.65 2.03
N PHE A 71 -4.35 -8.57 1.53
CA PHE A 71 -2.91 -8.47 1.29
C PHE A 71 -2.12 -8.64 2.59
N ILE A 72 -2.40 -7.85 3.63
CA ILE A 72 -1.65 -7.92 4.90
C ILE A 72 -1.89 -9.23 5.66
N SER A 73 -3.08 -9.83 5.55
CA SER A 73 -3.33 -11.16 6.12
C SER A 73 -2.45 -12.25 5.49
N ARG A 74 -2.03 -12.07 4.23
CA ARG A 74 -1.19 -13.04 3.50
C ARG A 74 0.30 -12.71 3.53
N ARG A 75 0.66 -11.43 3.55
CA ARG A 75 2.05 -10.95 3.43
C ARG A 75 2.63 -10.38 4.72
N GLY A 76 1.81 -10.21 5.75
CA GLY A 76 2.18 -9.49 6.96
C GLY A 76 1.96 -7.99 6.84
N LEU A 77 2.13 -7.28 7.96
CA LEU A 77 1.98 -5.83 8.03
C LEU A 77 3.18 -5.13 7.39
N CYS A 78 2.90 -4.07 6.63
CA CYS A 78 3.93 -3.18 6.11
C CYS A 78 4.49 -2.29 7.22
N THR A 79 5.78 -1.96 7.15
CA THR A 79 6.40 -0.90 7.96
C THR A 79 6.33 0.45 7.24
N VAL A 80 6.48 0.46 5.91
CA VAL A 80 6.39 1.65 5.06
C VAL A 80 5.49 1.36 3.86
N ILE A 81 4.59 2.30 3.58
CA ILE A 81 3.75 2.30 2.39
C ILE A 81 4.13 3.50 1.53
N TYR A 82 4.37 3.26 0.25
CA TYR A 82 4.46 4.28 -0.78
C TYR A 82 3.21 4.25 -1.64
N SER A 83 2.59 5.39 -1.93
CA SER A 83 1.49 5.47 -2.90
C SER A 83 1.54 6.77 -3.69
N ASP A 84 0.79 6.86 -4.78
CA ASP A 84 0.46 8.15 -5.38
C ASP A 84 -0.49 8.96 -4.48
N ASN A 85 -0.81 10.19 -4.92
CA ASN A 85 -1.69 11.10 -4.20
C ASN A 85 -3.20 10.83 -4.41
N ALA A 86 -3.59 9.65 -4.90
CA ALA A 86 -5.00 9.33 -5.12
C ALA A 86 -5.82 9.52 -3.85
N ARG A 87 -7.02 10.11 -4.01
CA ARG A 87 -7.92 10.42 -2.90
C ARG A 87 -8.25 9.19 -2.06
N THR A 88 -8.35 8.04 -2.72
CA THR A 88 -8.59 6.73 -2.10
C THR A 88 -7.51 6.36 -1.09
N PHE A 89 -6.23 6.50 -1.45
CA PHE A 89 -5.11 6.21 -0.56
C PHE A 89 -5.02 7.23 0.57
N LYS A 90 -5.20 8.53 0.27
CA LYS A 90 -5.25 9.58 1.30
C LYS A 90 -6.34 9.33 2.34
N ARG A 91 -7.52 8.92 1.88
CA ARG A 91 -8.61 8.60 2.80
C ARG A 91 -8.32 7.33 3.59
N ALA A 92 -7.78 6.29 2.95
CA ALA A 92 -7.44 5.04 3.61
C ALA A 92 -6.39 5.22 4.71
N GLU A 93 -5.36 6.04 4.50
CA GLU A 93 -4.37 6.39 5.52
C GLU A 93 -5.06 6.98 6.76
N ILE A 94 -5.99 7.91 6.57
CA ILE A 94 -6.73 8.55 7.66
C ILE A 94 -7.56 7.51 8.43
N GLU A 95 -8.29 6.63 7.75
CA GLU A 95 -9.11 5.61 8.40
C GLU A 95 -8.25 4.58 9.16
N LEU A 96 -7.11 4.15 8.59
CA LEU A 96 -6.17 3.26 9.26
C LEU A 96 -5.54 3.91 10.49
N ARG A 97 -5.19 5.20 10.41
CA ARG A 97 -4.67 5.95 11.56
C ARG A 97 -5.71 6.06 12.67
N ARG A 98 -6.98 6.32 12.32
CA ARG A 98 -8.10 6.34 13.29
C ARG A 98 -8.28 4.98 13.96
N LEU A 99 -8.26 3.90 13.19
CA LEU A 99 -8.36 2.54 13.73
C LEU A 99 -7.26 2.27 14.76
N TRP A 100 -6.03 2.75 14.50
CA TRP A 100 -4.93 2.66 15.47
C TRP A 100 -5.14 3.47 16.75
N THR A 101 -5.82 4.62 16.68
CA THR A 101 -6.15 5.39 17.89
C THR A 101 -7.21 4.70 18.76
N ILE A 102 -8.08 3.89 18.15
CA ILE A 102 -9.14 3.16 18.84
C ILE A 102 -8.58 1.89 19.49
N ILE A 103 -7.66 1.19 18.82
CA ILE A 103 -6.96 0.05 19.40
C ILE A 103 -6.10 0.57 20.55
N ASN A 104 -6.54 0.37 21.80
CA ASN A 104 -5.85 0.88 22.98
C ASN A 104 -5.28 -0.20 23.91
N HIS A 105 -5.49 -1.48 23.59
CA HIS A 105 -4.95 -2.57 24.40
C HIS A 105 -3.41 -2.68 24.20
N PRO A 106 -2.60 -2.64 25.27
CA PRO A 106 -1.13 -2.70 25.19
C PRO A 106 -0.63 -3.91 24.39
N ASP A 107 -1.13 -5.11 24.71
CA ASP A 107 -0.70 -6.35 24.05
C ASP A 107 -1.03 -6.37 22.56
N VAL A 108 -2.16 -5.78 22.16
CA VAL A 108 -2.55 -5.68 20.74
C VAL A 108 -1.64 -4.68 20.02
N LYS A 109 -1.29 -3.57 20.68
CA LYS A 109 -0.34 -2.59 20.12
C LYS A 109 1.05 -3.19 19.93
N GLU A 110 1.49 -4.03 20.85
CA GLU A 110 2.78 -4.72 20.80
C GLU A 110 2.77 -5.84 19.73
N PHE A 111 1.72 -6.67 19.72
CA PHE A 111 1.56 -7.76 18.76
C PHE A 111 1.46 -7.28 17.31
N CYS A 112 0.74 -6.18 17.05
CA CYS A 112 0.64 -5.64 15.70
C CYS A 112 1.96 -5.07 15.16
N ALA A 113 3.06 -5.05 15.95
CA ALA A 113 4.39 -4.56 15.56
C ALA A 113 4.40 -3.17 14.88
N SER A 114 3.31 -2.41 15.05
CA SER A 114 3.01 -1.26 14.21
C SER A 114 2.88 -0.03 15.09
N LYS A 115 4.00 0.46 15.64
CA LYS A 115 4.06 1.86 16.12
C LYS A 115 4.09 2.86 14.94
N GLY A 116 3.22 2.65 13.96
CA GLY A 116 2.99 3.53 12.81
C GLY A 116 3.54 2.96 11.52
N VAL A 117 2.68 2.30 10.75
CA VAL A 117 2.90 2.16 9.31
C VAL A 117 3.16 3.57 8.76
N LYS A 118 4.36 3.81 8.22
CA LYS A 118 4.72 5.12 7.68
C LYS A 118 4.17 5.21 6.27
N TRP A 119 3.18 6.06 6.06
CA TRP A 119 2.67 6.36 4.73
C TRP A 119 3.50 7.48 4.10
N LYS A 120 3.98 7.26 2.88
CA LYS A 120 4.76 8.22 2.09
C LYS A 120 4.11 8.39 0.73
N TYR A 121 3.87 9.64 0.34
CA TYR A 121 3.32 9.97 -0.97
C TYR A 121 4.43 10.25 -1.96
N ILE A 122 4.29 9.72 -3.17
CA ILE A 122 5.18 10.04 -4.28
C ILE A 122 4.94 11.51 -4.65
N ILE A 123 6.02 12.29 -4.75
CA ILE A 123 5.95 13.70 -5.14
C ILE A 123 5.33 13.79 -6.54
N GLU A 124 4.31 14.65 -6.70
CA GLU A 124 3.74 14.94 -8.01
C GLU A 124 4.86 15.51 -8.88
N ARG A 125 5.13 14.90 -10.03
CA ARG A 125 6.01 15.53 -11.00
C ARG A 125 5.24 16.72 -11.55
N ASP A 126 5.71 17.94 -11.24
CA ASP A 126 5.23 19.15 -11.91
C ASP A 126 5.18 18.86 -13.40
N ALA A 127 3.98 18.94 -13.97
CA ALA A 127 3.79 18.91 -15.42
C ALA A 127 4.55 20.12 -15.97
N ARG A 128 5.75 19.89 -16.51
CA ARG A 128 6.40 20.85 -17.40
C ARG A 128 5.65 20.93 -18.71
#